data_AF-A0A090QCE8-F1
#
_entry.id   AF-A0A090QCE8-F1
#
_cell.length_a   1.000
_cell.length_b   1.000
_cell.length_c   1.000
_cell.angle_alpha   90.00
_cell.angle_beta   90.00
_cell.angle_gamma   90.00
#
_symmetry.space_group_name_H-M   'P 1'
#
loop_
_entity.id
_entity.type
_entity.pdbx_description
1 polymer ?
#
loop_
_entity_poly.entity_id
_entity_poly.type
_entity_poly.pdbx_seq_one_letter_code
_entity_poly.pdbx_strand_id
1 'polypeptide(L)'
;MKKLQQQLTELQKFIELGDKQNKTISKVGSYWHIDHTLRVFNGIPQALKNSNPQNFEPKWSFLKWTIMTFKKIPRGKGRAPPKHVLPEDHITKTDLLQQIQLAENGLNDIEQLDAQCYFKHPLFGHLDLKESQKFLAIHTEHHLKILRDIFK
;
A
#
# COMPACT_ATOMS: atom_id res chain seq x y z
N MET A 1 7.75 -1.72 -11.70
CA MET A 1 8.29 -0.45 -11.15
C MET A 1 7.58 0.79 -11.70
N LYS A 2 7.56 1.03 -13.03
CA LYS A 2 6.81 2.16 -13.65
C LYS A 2 5.39 2.42 -13.11
N LYS A 3 4.59 1.36 -12.91
CA LYS A 3 3.23 1.49 -12.35
C LYS A 3 3.21 2.08 -10.92
N LEU A 4 4.11 1.62 -10.06
CA LEU A 4 4.17 2.08 -8.66
C LEU A 4 4.59 3.54 -8.60
N GLN A 5 5.55 3.96 -9.44
CA GLN A 5 5.95 5.37 -9.59
C GLN A 5 4.77 6.24 -10.03
N GLN A 6 4.01 5.82 -11.06
CA GLN A 6 2.81 6.54 -11.51
C GLN A 6 1.77 6.68 -10.40
N GLN A 7 1.61 5.63 -9.58
CA GLN A 7 0.68 5.66 -8.45
C GLN A 7 1.15 6.61 -7.34
N LEU A 8 2.45 6.69 -7.03
CA LEU A 8 3.00 7.67 -6.10
C LEU A 8 2.79 9.10 -6.61
N THR A 9 3.06 9.36 -7.89
CA THR A 9 2.78 10.68 -8.51
C THR A 9 1.32 11.05 -8.39
N GLU A 10 0.40 10.10 -8.55
CA GLU A 10 -1.03 10.35 -8.39
C GLU A 10 -1.43 10.62 -6.94
N LEU A 11 -0.88 9.88 -5.97
CA LEU A 11 -1.07 10.17 -4.54
C LEU A 11 -0.59 11.58 -4.21
N GLN A 12 0.58 11.99 -4.71
CA GLN A 12 1.10 13.34 -4.53
C GLN A 12 0.15 14.40 -5.08
N LYS A 13 -0.46 14.19 -6.25
CA LYS A 13 -1.50 15.11 -6.78
C LYS A 13 -2.68 15.24 -5.82
N PHE A 14 -3.14 14.13 -5.23
CA PHE A 14 -4.22 14.18 -4.23
C PHE A 14 -3.81 14.86 -2.92
N ILE A 15 -2.54 14.72 -2.50
CA ILE A 15 -2.00 15.46 -1.35
C ILE A 15 -2.10 16.97 -1.59
N GLU A 16 -1.72 17.43 -2.79
CA GLU A 16 -1.77 18.83 -3.19
C GLU A 16 -3.19 19.41 -3.22
N LEU A 17 -4.20 18.58 -3.52
CA LEU A 17 -5.62 18.98 -3.52
C LEU A 17 -6.22 19.15 -2.11
N GLY A 18 -5.51 18.76 -1.06
CA GLY A 18 -5.94 18.91 0.33
C GLY A 18 -6.74 17.73 0.90
N ASP A 19 -7.08 17.81 2.18
CA ASP A 19 -7.94 16.82 2.81
C ASP A 19 -9.41 17.06 2.45
N LYS A 20 -10.06 16.07 1.85
CA LYS A 20 -11.46 16.11 1.43
C LYS A 20 -12.19 14.93 2.05
N GLN A 21 -13.39 15.18 2.56
CA GLN A 21 -14.27 14.16 3.10
C GLN A 21 -15.50 13.98 2.21
N ASN A 22 -15.86 12.74 1.90
CA ASN A 22 -17.12 12.41 1.25
C ASN A 22 -17.73 11.15 1.89
N LYS A 23 -18.66 11.36 2.84
CA LYS A 23 -19.27 10.30 3.66
C LYS A 23 -20.10 9.29 2.86
N THR A 24 -20.52 9.61 1.64
CA THR A 24 -21.24 8.67 0.76
C THR A 24 -20.27 7.66 0.12
N ILE A 25 -18.99 8.01 0.01
CA ILE A 25 -17.93 7.18 -0.58
C ILE A 25 -17.12 6.44 0.48
N SER A 26 -16.72 7.15 1.55
CA SER A 26 -15.88 6.60 2.61
C SER A 26 -16.19 7.24 3.97
N LYS A 27 -16.03 6.47 5.04
CA LYS A 27 -16.19 6.98 6.42
C LYS A 27 -15.04 7.89 6.86
N VAL A 28 -13.92 7.88 6.14
CA VAL A 28 -12.68 8.59 6.46
C VAL A 28 -12.27 9.52 5.31
N GLY A 29 -11.44 10.52 5.61
CA GLY A 29 -10.99 11.54 4.65
C GLY A 29 -9.95 11.04 3.64
N SER A 30 -9.64 11.88 2.65
CA SER A 30 -8.62 11.58 1.64
C SER A 30 -7.24 11.43 2.27
N TYR A 31 -6.88 12.26 3.25
CA TYR A 31 -5.57 12.18 3.91
C TYR A 31 -5.40 10.87 4.68
N TRP A 32 -6.46 10.35 5.29
CA TRP A 32 -6.45 9.02 5.91
C TRP A 32 -6.12 7.92 4.89
N HIS A 33 -6.75 7.97 3.71
CA HIS A 33 -6.48 6.99 2.67
C HIS A 33 -5.06 7.09 2.11
N ILE A 34 -4.54 8.30 1.95
CA ILE A 34 -3.18 8.53 1.46
C ILE A 34 -2.17 8.04 2.50
N ASP A 35 -2.31 8.44 3.77
CA ASP A 35 -1.43 8.03 4.86
C ASP A 35 -1.40 6.51 5.02
N HIS A 36 -2.58 5.87 5.08
CA HIS A 36 -2.66 4.41 5.16
C HIS A 36 -1.93 3.74 3.97
N THR A 37 -2.12 4.27 2.76
CA THR A 37 -1.46 3.76 1.56
C THR A 37 0.06 3.88 1.67
N LEU A 38 0.57 5.04 2.10
CA LEU A 38 2.00 5.30 2.22
C LEU A 38 2.65 4.49 3.35
N ARG A 39 1.96 4.25 4.47
CA ARG A 39 2.45 3.35 5.53
C ARG A 39 2.62 1.91 5.03
N VAL A 40 1.66 1.39 4.27
CA VAL A 40 1.80 0.06 3.62
C VAL A 40 2.93 0.09 2.60
N PHE A 41 3.00 1.17 1.80
CA PHE A 41 3.98 1.33 0.74
C PHE A 41 5.42 1.39 1.25
N ASN A 42 5.66 2.06 2.38
CA ASN A 42 6.97 2.13 3.01
C ASN A 42 7.27 0.87 3.85
N GLY A 43 6.25 0.27 4.47
CA GLY A 43 6.42 -0.90 5.32
C GLY A 43 6.81 -2.18 4.57
N ILE A 44 6.27 -2.40 3.36
CA ILE A 44 6.57 -3.62 2.58
C ILE A 44 8.04 -3.69 2.14
N PRO A 45 8.64 -2.66 1.51
CA PRO A 45 10.08 -2.61 1.23
C PRO A 45 10.94 -2.90 2.46
N GLN A 46 10.59 -2.30 3.61
CA GLN A 46 11.33 -2.52 4.84
C GLN A 46 11.20 -3.96 5.34
N ALA A 47 10.02 -4.58 5.24
CA ALA A 47 9.82 -5.98 5.58
C ALA A 47 10.62 -6.92 4.66
N LEU A 48 10.65 -6.64 3.35
CA LEU A 48 11.42 -7.40 2.38
C LEU A 48 12.93 -7.35 2.70
N LYS A 49 13.47 -6.15 2.93
CA LYS A 49 14.89 -5.94 3.29
C LYS A 49 15.30 -6.70 4.56
N ASN A 50 14.42 -6.76 5.55
CA ASN A 50 14.72 -7.38 6.85
C ASN A 50 14.41 -8.89 6.89
N SER A 51 13.86 -9.44 5.81
CA SER A 51 13.58 -10.88 5.72
C SER A 51 14.84 -11.68 5.40
N ASN A 52 14.94 -12.90 5.93
CA ASN A 52 15.95 -13.86 5.51
C ASN A 52 15.34 -14.76 4.43
N PRO A 53 15.84 -14.73 3.17
CA PRO A 53 15.34 -15.58 2.08
C PRO A 53 15.17 -17.06 2.43
N GLN A 54 16.04 -17.62 3.29
CA GLN A 54 15.99 -19.02 3.71
C GLN A 54 14.74 -19.38 4.53
N ASN A 55 14.08 -18.39 5.12
CA ASN A 55 12.86 -18.57 5.91
C ASN A 55 11.59 -18.37 5.06
N PHE A 56 11.71 -18.27 3.74
CA PHE A 56 10.57 -18.14 2.85
C PHE A 56 9.71 -19.41 2.87
N GLU A 57 8.46 -19.28 3.33
CA GLU A 57 7.52 -20.39 3.48
C GLU A 57 6.17 -19.99 2.86
N PRO A 58 5.97 -20.19 1.54
CA PRO A 58 4.73 -19.80 0.88
C PRO A 58 3.57 -20.64 1.39
N LYS A 59 2.43 -19.99 1.64
CA LYS A 59 1.19 -20.67 2.05
C LYS A 59 0.10 -20.40 1.03
N TRP A 60 -0.64 -21.45 0.68
CA TRP A 60 -1.81 -21.27 -0.18
C TRP A 60 -2.89 -20.49 0.58
N SER A 61 -3.46 -19.50 -0.09
CA SER A 61 -4.54 -18.68 0.44
C SER A 61 -5.52 -18.38 -0.69
N PHE A 62 -6.75 -18.88 -0.55
CA PHE A 62 -7.82 -18.60 -1.52
C PHE A 62 -8.05 -17.09 -1.68
N LEU A 63 -7.96 -16.34 -0.59
CA LEU A 63 -8.11 -14.89 -0.59
C LEU A 63 -6.95 -14.19 -1.34
N LYS A 64 -5.71 -14.65 -1.13
CA LYS A 64 -4.54 -14.19 -1.91
C LYS A 64 -4.77 -14.46 -3.38
N TRP A 65 -5.12 -15.69 -3.75
CA TRP A 65 -5.32 -16.10 -5.14
C TRP A 65 -6.38 -15.25 -5.84
N THR A 66 -7.55 -15.06 -5.21
CA THR A 66 -8.63 -14.23 -5.77
C THR A 66 -8.20 -12.78 -5.95
N ILE A 67 -7.64 -12.12 -4.93
CA ILE A 67 -7.22 -10.71 -5.02
C ILE A 67 -6.12 -10.51 -6.07
N MET A 68 -5.11 -11.39 -6.08
CA MET A 68 -3.98 -11.32 -7.01
C MET A 68 -4.41 -11.60 -8.46
N THR A 69 -5.44 -12.42 -8.68
CA THR A 69 -5.96 -12.76 -10.00
C THR A 69 -6.85 -11.64 -10.55
N PHE A 70 -7.86 -11.22 -9.77
CA PHE A 70 -8.82 -10.23 -10.20
C PHE A 70 -8.35 -8.78 -10.02
N LYS A 71 -7.23 -8.55 -9.32
CA LYS A 71 -6.66 -7.22 -9.03
C LYS A 71 -7.68 -6.28 -8.40
N LYS A 72 -8.59 -6.82 -7.59
CA LYS A 72 -9.69 -6.11 -6.96
C LYS A 72 -9.75 -6.45 -5.48
N ILE A 73 -9.82 -5.41 -4.66
CA ILE A 73 -10.11 -5.50 -3.24
C ILE A 73 -11.51 -4.90 -3.03
N PRO A 74 -12.48 -5.65 -2.48
CA PRO A 74 -13.82 -5.15 -2.22
C PRO A 74 -13.82 -4.06 -1.14
N ARG A 75 -14.50 -2.94 -1.41
CA ARG A 75 -14.67 -1.84 -0.44
C ARG A 75 -15.43 -2.34 0.80
N GLY A 76 -15.06 -1.82 1.97
CA GLY A 76 -15.72 -2.16 3.25
C GLY A 76 -15.51 -3.59 3.75
N LYS A 77 -14.76 -4.42 3.03
CA LYS A 77 -14.47 -5.83 3.39
C LYS A 77 -12.99 -6.07 3.73
N GLY A 78 -12.16 -5.03 3.76
CA GLY A 78 -10.83 -5.11 4.33
C GLY A 78 -10.91 -5.32 5.84
N ARG A 79 -10.15 -6.28 6.38
CA ARG A 79 -9.92 -6.34 7.83
C ARG A 79 -9.18 -5.08 8.26
N ALA A 80 -9.45 -4.64 9.49
CA ALA A 80 -8.76 -3.50 10.08
C ALA A 80 -7.24 -3.67 9.87
N PRO A 81 -6.58 -2.69 9.26
CA PRO A 81 -5.17 -2.81 8.96
C PRO A 81 -4.39 -2.85 10.29
N PRO A 82 -3.27 -3.59 10.37
CA PRO A 82 -2.54 -3.74 11.63
C PRO A 82 -2.15 -2.37 12.22
N LYS A 83 -2.05 -2.27 13.55
CA LYS A 83 -1.95 -0.96 14.25
C LYS A 83 -0.89 0.00 13.69
N HIS A 84 0.23 -0.52 13.18
CA HIS A 84 1.33 0.28 12.64
C HIS A 84 1.05 0.95 11.29
N VAL A 85 0.00 0.53 10.57
CA VAL A 85 -0.47 1.16 9.32
C VAL A 85 -1.81 1.88 9.50
N LEU A 86 -2.24 2.07 10.76
CA LEU A 86 -3.35 2.97 11.07
C LEU A 86 -2.80 4.40 11.09
N PRO A 87 -3.44 5.32 10.35
CA PRO A 87 -3.11 6.74 10.44
C PRO A 87 -3.32 7.31 11.83
N GLU A 88 -2.51 8.30 12.18
CA GLU A 88 -2.64 9.09 13.41
C GLU A 88 -3.85 10.03 13.35
N ASP A 89 -4.28 10.53 14.51
CA ASP A 89 -5.46 11.42 14.62
C ASP A 89 -5.28 12.75 13.88
N HIS A 90 -4.03 13.18 13.66
CA HIS A 90 -3.70 14.40 12.93
C HIS A 90 -2.70 14.12 11.81
N ILE A 91 -3.17 14.12 10.56
CA ILE A 91 -2.35 13.87 9.37
C ILE A 91 -2.10 15.21 8.68
N THR A 92 -0.83 15.61 8.54
CA THR A 92 -0.49 16.85 7.84
C THR A 92 -0.05 16.61 6.41
N LYS A 93 -0.23 17.62 5.55
CA LYS A 93 0.30 17.61 4.18
C LYS A 93 1.82 17.37 4.16
N THR A 94 2.54 18.00 5.09
CA THR A 94 4.01 17.89 5.19
C THR A 94 4.43 16.45 5.47
N ASP A 95 3.77 15.76 6.41
CA ASP A 95 4.08 14.38 6.75
C ASP A 95 3.82 13.44 5.55
N LEU A 96 2.72 13.68 4.82
CA LEU A 96 2.40 12.91 3.62
C LEU A 96 3.46 13.09 2.51
N LEU A 97 3.93 14.33 2.30
CA LEU A 97 4.99 14.60 1.33
C LEU A 97 6.33 13.97 1.73
N GLN A 98 6.67 13.96 3.03
CA GLN A 98 7.84 13.22 3.53
C GLN A 98 7.70 11.73 3.30
N GLN A 99 6.52 11.16 3.54
CA GLN A 99 6.26 9.74 3.27
C GLN A 99 6.32 9.39 1.77
N ILE A 100 5.97 10.31 0.86
CA ILE A 100 6.17 10.15 -0.59
C ILE A 100 7.66 10.05 -0.91
N GLN A 101 8.49 10.94 -0.39
CA GLN A 101 9.94 10.89 -0.62
C GLN A 101 10.56 9.58 -0.11
N LEU A 102 10.12 9.11 1.06
CA LEU A 102 10.52 7.80 1.59
C LEU A 102 10.09 6.65 0.66
N ALA A 103 8.88 6.73 0.10
CA ALA A 103 8.35 5.71 -0.80
C ALA A 103 9.11 5.67 -2.13
N GLU A 104 9.49 6.82 -2.68
CA GLU A 104 10.30 6.92 -3.89
C GLU A 104 11.68 6.28 -3.70
N ASN A 105 12.34 6.56 -2.56
CA ASN A 105 13.61 5.93 -2.21
C ASN A 105 13.46 4.42 -2.03
N GLY A 106 12.41 3.99 -1.32
CA GLY A 106 12.11 2.58 -1.08
C GLY A 106 11.86 1.79 -2.37
N LEU A 107 11.31 2.41 -3.42
CA LEU A 107 11.15 1.75 -4.73
C LEU A 107 12.49 1.42 -5.40
N ASN A 108 13.47 2.32 -5.31
CA ASN A 108 14.78 2.07 -5.91
C ASN A 108 15.49 0.90 -5.21
N ASP A 109 15.31 0.78 -3.89
CA ASP A 109 15.99 -0.23 -3.09
C ASP A 109 15.43 -1.64 -3.30
N ILE A 110 14.14 -1.79 -3.63
CA ILE A 110 13.53 -3.12 -3.81
C ILE A 110 13.87 -3.79 -5.15
N GLU A 111 14.45 -3.06 -6.12
CA GLU A 111 14.84 -3.64 -7.41
C GLU A 111 16.05 -4.59 -7.28
N GLN A 112 16.85 -4.44 -6.23
CA GLN A 112 18.11 -5.18 -6.02
C GLN A 112 17.99 -6.30 -4.99
N LEU A 113 16.78 -6.55 -4.45
CA LEU A 113 16.58 -7.58 -3.43
C LEU A 113 16.52 -8.98 -4.02
N ASP A 114 16.87 -9.97 -3.20
CA ASP A 114 16.71 -11.37 -3.54
C ASP A 114 15.25 -11.70 -3.83
N ALA A 115 14.99 -12.53 -4.83
CA ALA A 115 13.63 -12.90 -5.23
C ALA A 115 12.83 -13.59 -4.12
N GLN A 116 13.51 -14.28 -3.19
CA GLN A 116 12.94 -14.98 -2.05
C GLN A 116 12.86 -14.12 -0.77
N CYS A 117 13.36 -12.87 -0.79
CA CYS A 117 12.98 -11.91 0.24
C CYS A 117 11.45 -11.83 0.30
N TYR A 118 10.91 -11.81 1.52
CA TYR A 118 9.48 -11.95 1.71
C TYR A 118 8.88 -10.97 2.71
N PHE A 119 7.63 -10.62 2.45
CA PHE A 119 6.77 -9.92 3.38
C PHE A 119 5.72 -10.89 3.95
N LYS A 120 5.63 -10.98 5.27
CA LYS A 120 4.61 -11.80 5.95
C LYS A 120 3.30 -11.01 6.08
N HIS A 121 2.41 -11.21 5.12
CA HIS A 121 1.07 -10.61 5.16
C HIS A 121 0.15 -11.38 6.12
N PRO A 122 -0.61 -10.70 7.00
CA PRO A 122 -1.45 -11.36 8.02
C PRO A 122 -2.47 -12.38 7.49
N LEU A 123 -2.93 -12.20 6.25
CA LEU A 123 -3.94 -13.08 5.62
C LEU A 123 -3.39 -13.93 4.46
N PHE A 124 -2.25 -13.54 3.89
CA PHE A 124 -1.72 -14.19 2.67
C PHE A 124 -0.51 -15.08 2.97
N GLY A 125 0.03 -15.03 4.20
CA GLY A 125 1.29 -15.70 4.52
C GLY A 125 2.46 -14.94 3.90
N HIS A 126 3.51 -15.67 3.55
CA HIS A 126 4.68 -15.07 2.93
C HIS A 126 4.37 -14.71 1.47
N LEU A 127 4.66 -13.47 1.12
CA LEU A 127 4.67 -12.96 -0.25
C LEU A 127 6.12 -12.76 -0.63
N ASP A 128 6.56 -13.39 -1.72
CA ASP A 128 7.89 -13.14 -2.28
C ASP A 128 8.02 -11.69 -2.80
N LEU A 129 9.19 -11.32 -3.32
CA LEU A 129 9.43 -9.98 -3.85
C LEU A 129 8.41 -9.57 -4.92
N LYS A 130 8.12 -10.46 -5.87
CA LYS A 130 7.22 -10.19 -7.01
C LYS A 130 5.76 -10.09 -6.56
N GLU A 131 5.34 -10.99 -5.67
CA GLU A 131 4.01 -10.97 -5.07
C GLU A 131 3.80 -9.74 -4.19
N SER A 132 4.83 -9.32 -3.46
CA SER A 132 4.81 -8.10 -2.64
C SER A 132 4.65 -6.85 -3.50
N GLN A 133 5.43 -6.73 -4.58
CA GLN A 133 5.28 -5.63 -5.55
C GLN A 133 3.89 -5.63 -6.21
N LYS A 134 3.38 -6.82 -6.56
CA LYS A 134 2.04 -6.97 -7.14
C LYS A 134 0.95 -6.59 -6.16
N PHE A 135 1.05 -7.02 -4.90
CA PHE A 135 0.13 -6.65 -3.84
C PHE A 135 0.13 -5.14 -3.64
N LEU A 136 1.31 -4.52 -3.56
CA LEU A 136 1.45 -3.08 -3.38
C LEU A 136 0.73 -2.33 -4.50
N ALA A 137 0.93 -2.72 -5.76
CA ALA A 137 0.25 -2.09 -6.89
C ALA A 137 -1.29 -2.26 -6.87
N ILE A 138 -1.80 -3.38 -6.34
CA ILE A 138 -3.24 -3.64 -6.22
C ILE A 138 -3.84 -2.83 -5.06
N HIS A 139 -3.17 -2.80 -3.90
CA HIS A 139 -3.59 -2.06 -2.71
C HIS A 139 -3.60 -0.54 -2.98
N THR A 140 -2.53 0.00 -3.57
CA THR A 140 -2.46 1.41 -3.94
C THR A 140 -3.54 1.78 -4.96
N GLU A 141 -3.79 0.95 -5.97
CA GLU A 141 -4.86 1.19 -6.94
C GLU A 141 -6.25 1.19 -6.30
N HIS A 142 -6.47 0.33 -5.31
CA HIS A 142 -7.72 0.30 -4.56
C HIS A 142 -7.97 1.63 -3.84
N HIS A 143 -6.96 2.19 -3.17
CA HIS A 143 -7.08 3.48 -2.50
C HIS A 143 -7.17 4.66 -3.47
N LEU A 144 -6.43 4.65 -4.57
CA LEU A 144 -6.55 5.67 -5.62
C LEU A 144 -7.96 5.72 -6.22
N LYS A 145 -8.62 4.58 -6.41
CA LYS A 145 -10.03 4.57 -6.83
C LYS A 145 -10.97 5.22 -5.82
N ILE A 146 -10.71 5.06 -4.52
CA ILE A 146 -11.50 5.72 -3.48
C ILE A 146 -11.24 7.23 -3.51
N LEU A 147 -9.97 7.64 -3.62
CA LEU A 147 -9.58 9.05 -3.74
C LEU A 147 -10.23 9.71 -4.96
N ARG A 148 -10.10 9.11 -6.14
CA ARG A 148 -10.78 9.58 -7.36
C ARG A 148 -12.28 9.75 -7.14
N ASP A 149 -12.95 8.85 -6.41
CA ASP A 149 -14.38 8.98 -6.11
C ASP A 149 -14.71 10.05 -5.06
N ILE A 150 -13.81 10.30 -4.09
CA ILE A 150 -13.95 11.41 -3.13
C ILE A 150 -13.83 12.76 -3.84
N PHE A 151 -12.93 12.86 -4.84
CA PHE A 151 -12.63 14.10 -5.56
C PHE A 151 -13.46 14.32 -6.84
N LYS A 152 -14.29 13.35 -7.24
CA LYS A 152 -15.42 13.60 -8.14
C LYS A 152 -16.41 14.56 -7.51
#